data_AF-V5HDC0-F1
#
_entry.id   AF-V5HDC0-F1
#
_cell.length_a   1.000
_cell.length_b   1.000
_cell.length_c   1.000
_cell.angle_alpha   90.00
_cell.angle_beta   90.00
_cell.angle_gamma   90.00
#
_symmetry.space_group_name_H-M   'P 1'
#
loop_
_entity.id
_entity.type
_entity.pdbx_description
1 polymer ?
#
loop_
_entity_poly.entity_id
_entity_poly.type
_entity_poly.pdbx_seq_one_letter_code
_entity_poly.pdbx_strand_id
1 'polypeptide(L)'
;MRAACVPPVFLFVVDTCIDDDELTALKESLQMSLSLLPANALIGLITFGKMVQVHELASDGCSKSYVFRGTKDLAAKQIQDMLGVGKFSQQPQGPQQQPQQQQPRMQQQSAPPASRFLQPVHKCDMSLTDLLDSLQRDPWPVSQGKRPLRSTGVALSIAVGLLECSYPNTGARIMLFTGGPCTQGPGMIVGDELKYTIRSHH
;
A
#
# COMPACT_ATOMS: atom_id res chain seq x y z
N MET A 1 27.23 1.27 20.83
CA MET A 1 25.75 1.21 20.88
C MET A 1 25.30 0.46 19.64
N ARG A 2 24.84 -0.79 19.75
CA ARG A 2 24.36 -1.56 18.59
C ARG A 2 23.06 -0.90 18.14
N ALA A 3 23.03 -0.31 16.95
CA ALA A 3 21.79 0.18 16.37
C ALA A 3 20.77 -0.96 16.39
N ALA A 4 19.57 -0.73 16.92
CA ALA A 4 18.50 -1.71 16.83
C ALA A 4 18.31 -2.02 15.34
N CYS A 5 18.56 -3.27 14.93
CA CYS A 5 18.39 -3.69 13.54
C CYS A 5 16.89 -3.68 13.24
N VAL A 6 16.40 -2.57 12.71
CA VAL A 6 15.03 -2.49 12.22
C VAL A 6 14.95 -3.40 11.00
N PRO A 7 13.96 -4.31 10.92
CA PRO A 7 13.85 -5.19 9.77
C PRO A 7 13.66 -4.38 8.47
N PRO A 8 14.24 -4.82 7.35
CA PRO A 8 14.07 -4.12 6.08
C PRO A 8 12.60 -4.12 5.67
N VAL A 9 12.11 -3.00 5.14
CA VAL A 9 10.74 -2.85 4.66
C VAL A 9 10.71 -2.88 3.14
N PHE A 10 9.86 -3.73 2.57
CA PHE A 10 9.59 -3.81 1.14
C PHE A 10 8.13 -3.46 0.87
N LEU A 11 7.89 -2.48 0.01
CA LEU A 11 6.54 -2.05 -0.35
C LEU A 11 6.36 -2.22 -1.85
N PHE A 12 5.53 -3.19 -2.24
CA PHE A 12 5.19 -3.42 -3.64
C PHE A 12 4.08 -2.45 -4.05
N VAL A 13 4.33 -1.67 -5.10
CA VAL A 13 3.37 -0.73 -5.69
C VAL A 13 3.12 -1.19 -7.12
N VAL A 14 1.98 -1.85 -7.33
CA VAL A 14 1.69 -2.63 -8.53
C VAL A 14 0.61 -1.96 -9.36
N ASP A 15 0.92 -1.68 -10.61
CA ASP A 15 -0.04 -1.22 -11.61
C ASP A 15 -0.91 -2.38 -12.11
N THR A 16 -2.23 -2.18 -12.10
CA THR A 16 -3.22 -3.13 -12.63
C THR A 16 -3.81 -2.70 -13.97
N CYS A 17 -3.35 -1.58 -14.55
CA CYS A 17 -3.75 -1.12 -15.87
C CYS A 17 -2.88 -1.70 -17.01
N ILE A 18 -2.51 -2.98 -16.89
CA ILE A 18 -1.77 -3.76 -17.90
C ILE A 18 -2.65 -4.90 -18.43
N ASP A 19 -2.17 -5.60 -19.45
CA ASP A 19 -2.87 -6.76 -20.00
C ASP A 19 -2.69 -7.98 -19.10
N ASP A 20 -3.63 -8.92 -19.17
CA ASP A 20 -3.72 -10.06 -18.24
C ASP A 20 -2.49 -10.98 -18.30
N ASP A 21 -1.88 -11.15 -19.48
CA ASP A 21 -0.65 -11.92 -19.66
C ASP A 21 0.54 -11.26 -18.95
N GLU A 22 0.67 -9.93 -19.07
CA GLU A 22 1.72 -9.16 -18.38
C GLU A 22 1.48 -9.17 -16.86
N LEU A 23 0.22 -9.05 -16.43
CA LEU A 23 -0.14 -9.12 -15.01
C LEU A 23 0.18 -10.50 -14.44
N THR A 24 -0.09 -11.57 -15.18
CA THR A 24 0.22 -12.95 -14.77
C THR A 24 1.72 -13.15 -14.60
N ALA A 25 2.52 -12.73 -15.59
CA ALA A 25 3.98 -12.78 -15.49
C ALA A 25 4.52 -11.93 -14.32
N LEU A 26 3.90 -10.78 -14.04
CA LEU A 26 4.26 -9.94 -12.89
C LEU A 26 3.93 -10.62 -11.56
N LYS A 27 2.77 -11.28 -11.42
CA LYS A 27 2.40 -12.04 -10.22
C LYS A 27 3.43 -13.12 -9.92
N GLU A 28 3.80 -13.93 -10.92
CA GLU A 28 4.81 -15.00 -10.77
C GLU A 28 6.15 -14.42 -10.31
N SER A 29 6.57 -13.30 -10.92
CA SER A 29 7.82 -12.62 -10.56
C SER A 29 7.78 -12.07 -9.13
N LEU A 30 6.65 -11.51 -8.69
CA LEU A 30 6.46 -11.02 -7.33
C LEU A 30 6.48 -12.17 -6.32
N GLN A 31 5.75 -13.26 -6.59
CA GLN A 31 5.75 -14.46 -5.75
C GLN A 31 7.15 -15.07 -5.61
N MET A 32 7.90 -15.17 -6.72
CA MET A 32 9.29 -15.61 -6.67
C MET A 32 10.13 -14.66 -5.81
N SER A 33 9.96 -13.35 -5.94
CA SER A 33 10.69 -12.37 -5.13
C SER A 33 10.39 -12.49 -3.64
N LEU A 34 9.15 -12.82 -3.25
CA LEU A 34 8.75 -13.05 -1.85
C LEU A 34 9.55 -14.20 -1.23
N SER A 35 9.74 -15.29 -1.96
CA SER A 35 10.50 -16.46 -1.48
C SER A 35 11.98 -16.16 -1.21
N LEU A 36 12.51 -15.10 -1.82
CA LEU A 36 13.91 -14.66 -1.66
C LEU A 36 14.09 -13.63 -0.54
N LEU A 37 12.99 -13.08 0.01
CA LEU A 37 13.08 -12.08 1.07
C LEU A 37 13.41 -12.71 2.43
N PRO A 38 14.16 -12.00 3.30
CA PRO A 38 14.38 -12.45 4.67
C PRO A 38 13.05 -12.63 5.41
N ALA A 39 12.90 -13.73 6.16
CA ALA A 39 11.68 -14.05 6.89
C ALA A 39 11.19 -12.94 7.83
N ASN A 40 12.11 -12.15 8.39
CA ASN A 40 11.80 -11.04 9.30
C ASN A 40 11.54 -9.70 8.57
N ALA A 41 11.74 -9.62 7.25
CA ALA A 41 11.47 -8.42 6.49
C ALA A 41 9.98 -8.07 6.55
N LEU A 42 9.68 -6.78 6.60
CA LEU A 42 8.31 -6.29 6.57
C LEU A 42 7.88 -6.08 5.13
N ILE A 43 6.68 -6.55 4.78
CA ILE A 43 6.13 -6.40 3.45
C ILE A 43 4.77 -5.72 3.47
N GLY A 44 4.51 -4.89 2.47
CA GLY A 44 3.21 -4.32 2.17
C GLY A 44 2.90 -4.36 0.68
N LEU A 45 1.62 -4.28 0.35
CA LEU A 45 1.12 -4.26 -1.03
C LEU A 45 0.19 -3.07 -1.25
N ILE A 46 0.47 -2.32 -2.31
CA ILE A 46 -0.39 -1.28 -2.87
C ILE A 46 -0.63 -1.65 -4.33
N THR A 47 -1.90 -1.70 -4.74
CA THR A 47 -2.25 -1.83 -6.15
C THR A 47 -2.86 -0.54 -6.64
N PHE A 48 -2.67 -0.21 -7.90
CA PHE A 48 -3.25 1.01 -8.46
C PHE A 48 -3.66 0.85 -9.92
N GLY A 49 -4.74 1.54 -10.26
CA GLY A 49 -5.17 1.80 -11.62
C GLY A 49 -5.76 3.20 -11.68
N LYS A 50 -7.06 3.32 -11.95
CA LYS A 50 -7.81 4.57 -11.74
C LYS A 50 -7.88 4.99 -10.26
N MET A 51 -7.92 4.00 -9.38
CA MET A 51 -7.92 4.18 -7.93
C MET A 51 -6.68 3.53 -7.33
N VAL A 52 -6.25 4.01 -6.17
CA VAL A 52 -5.14 3.41 -5.42
C VAL A 52 -5.71 2.60 -4.27
N GLN A 53 -5.28 1.36 -4.12
CA GLN A 53 -5.74 0.44 -3.09
C GLN A 53 -4.57 0.06 -2.19
N VAL A 54 -4.68 0.36 -0.90
CA VAL A 54 -3.71 -0.08 0.12
C VAL A 54 -4.26 -1.32 0.80
N HIS A 55 -3.54 -2.45 0.69
CA HIS A 55 -4.00 -3.74 1.20
C HIS A 55 -3.61 -3.96 2.65
N GLU A 56 -4.56 -4.44 3.45
CA GLU A 56 -4.38 -4.82 4.84
C GLU A 56 -4.02 -6.30 4.92
N LEU A 57 -2.79 -6.61 5.33
CA LEU A 57 -2.25 -7.98 5.36
C LEU A 57 -2.52 -8.69 6.69
N ALA A 58 -2.89 -7.95 7.73
CA ALA A 58 -3.11 -8.49 9.09
C ALA A 58 -4.53 -9.02 9.35
N SER A 59 -5.26 -9.43 8.31
CA SER A 59 -6.66 -9.83 8.44
C SER A 59 -6.82 -11.35 8.49
N ASP A 60 -7.49 -11.85 9.54
CA ASP A 60 -7.86 -13.25 9.68
C ASP A 60 -8.99 -13.59 8.69
N GLY A 61 -8.61 -14.09 7.51
CA GLY A 61 -9.53 -14.74 6.56
C GLY A 61 -10.28 -13.84 5.57
N CYS A 62 -10.09 -12.51 5.60
CA CYS A 62 -10.69 -11.61 4.60
C CYS A 62 -9.73 -10.48 4.21
N SER A 63 -9.28 -10.45 2.96
CA SER A 63 -8.44 -9.34 2.46
C SER A 63 -9.24 -8.04 2.45
N LYS A 64 -8.78 -7.05 3.20
CA LYS A 64 -9.39 -5.73 3.27
C LYS A 64 -8.46 -4.72 2.61
N SER A 65 -9.04 -3.78 1.86
CA SER A 65 -8.26 -2.73 1.20
C SER A 65 -8.89 -1.36 1.41
N TYR A 66 -8.05 -0.34 1.45
CA TYR A 66 -8.43 1.05 1.56
C TYR A 66 -8.27 1.71 0.19
N VAL A 67 -9.38 2.23 -0.35
CA VAL A 67 -9.42 2.79 -1.71
C VAL A 67 -9.35 4.31 -1.66
N PHE A 68 -8.33 4.85 -2.31
CA PHE A 68 -8.09 6.28 -2.45
C PHE A 68 -8.34 6.72 -3.90
N ARG A 69 -8.86 7.93 -4.05
CA ARG A 69 -9.08 8.52 -5.38
C ARG A 69 -7.75 8.92 -6.00
N GLY A 70 -7.47 8.39 -7.18
CA GLY A 70 -6.26 8.66 -7.94
C GLY A 70 -6.13 10.09 -8.53
N THR A 71 -7.10 10.96 -8.26
CA THR A 71 -7.13 12.37 -8.74
C THR A 71 -6.67 13.39 -7.71
N LYS A 72 -6.57 13.01 -6.43
CA LYS A 72 -6.21 13.91 -5.34
C LYS A 72 -4.88 13.51 -4.73
N ASP A 73 -4.02 14.49 -4.52
CA ASP A 73 -2.85 14.30 -3.67
C ASP A 73 -3.29 14.26 -2.20
N LEU A 74 -2.65 13.39 -1.41
CA LEU A 74 -2.99 13.20 -0.01
C LEU A 74 -1.74 13.42 0.84
N ALA A 75 -1.83 14.34 1.81
CA ALA A 75 -0.74 14.55 2.76
C ALA A 75 -0.59 13.33 3.69
N ALA A 76 0.63 13.08 4.16
CA ALA A 76 0.94 11.97 5.10
C ALA A 76 -0.03 11.94 6.30
N LYS A 77 -0.36 13.10 6.88
CA LYS A 77 -1.33 13.21 7.98
C LYS A 77 -2.74 12.73 7.61
N GLN A 78 -3.21 13.03 6.39
CA GLN A 78 -4.53 12.57 5.94
C GLN A 78 -4.53 11.05 5.70
N ILE A 79 -3.44 10.51 5.15
CA ILE A 79 -3.24 9.07 4.99
C ILE A 79 -3.23 8.39 6.36
N GLN A 80 -2.53 8.97 7.33
CA GLN A 80 -2.49 8.52 8.71
C GLN A 80 -3.89 8.44 9.33
N ASP A 81 -4.69 9.50 9.18
CA ASP A 81 -6.05 9.57 9.72
C ASP A 81 -6.98 8.55 9.08
N MET A 82 -6.91 8.39 7.74
CA MET A 82 -7.75 7.47 6.96
C MET A 82 -7.39 5.99 7.18
N LEU A 83 -6.10 5.66 7.23
CA LEU A 83 -5.61 4.30 7.49
C LEU A 83 -5.61 3.96 8.99
N GLY A 84 -5.79 4.97 9.85
CA GLY A 84 -5.71 4.82 11.30
C GLY A 84 -4.32 4.41 11.79
N VAL A 85 -3.28 4.66 11.00
CA VAL A 85 -1.87 4.40 11.33
C VAL A 85 -1.42 5.41 12.40
N GLY A 86 -0.59 5.02 13.36
CA GLY A 86 -0.09 5.94 14.39
C GLY A 86 -1.12 6.50 15.39
N LYS A 87 -2.36 5.97 15.45
CA LYS A 87 -3.29 6.28 16.56
C LYS A 87 -2.86 5.54 17.83
N PHE A 88 -1.76 6.01 18.43
CA PHE A 88 -1.52 5.89 19.87
C PHE A 88 -1.50 7.31 20.45
N SER A 89 -2.30 7.51 21.51
CA SER A 89 -2.44 8.72 22.33
C SER A 89 -3.27 9.89 21.78
N GLN A 90 -4.59 9.77 21.91
CA GLN A 90 -5.38 10.74 22.67
C GLN A 90 -6.70 10.06 23.06
N GLN A 91 -6.64 9.25 24.12
CA GLN A 91 -7.77 9.28 25.05
C GLN A 91 -7.81 10.72 25.59
N PRO A 92 -8.95 11.41 25.57
CA PRO A 92 -9.12 12.58 26.41
C PRO A 92 -8.89 12.10 27.84
N GLN A 93 -7.84 12.61 28.51
CA GLN A 93 -7.77 12.57 29.96
C GLN A 93 -8.98 13.33 30.49
N GLY A 94 -10.08 12.62 30.72
CA GLY A 94 -11.12 13.08 31.64
C GLY A 94 -10.50 13.16 33.03
N PRO A 95 -10.75 14.24 33.80
CA PRO A 95 -10.17 14.39 35.12
C PRO A 95 -10.67 13.28 36.07
N GLN A 96 -9.72 12.83 36.90
CA GLN A 96 -9.80 11.78 37.92
C GLN A 96 -11.10 11.80 38.75
N GLN A 97 -11.66 10.61 39.04
CA GLN A 97 -11.91 10.16 40.42
C GLN A 97 -12.41 8.70 40.53
N GLN A 98 -11.92 8.03 41.59
CA GLN A 98 -12.34 6.79 42.26
C GLN A 98 -11.68 5.44 41.92
N PRO A 99 -11.13 4.73 42.93
CA PRO A 99 -10.55 3.39 42.79
C PRO A 99 -11.47 2.29 43.35
N GLN A 100 -11.94 1.33 42.54
CA GLN A 100 -12.16 -0.04 43.02
C GLN A 100 -12.43 -1.08 41.93
N GLN A 101 -11.87 -2.27 42.18
CA GLN A 101 -12.14 -3.59 41.60
C GLN A 101 -11.51 -3.96 40.25
N GLN A 102 -10.45 -4.76 40.39
CA GLN A 102 -9.78 -5.54 39.35
C GLN A 102 -10.74 -6.59 38.75
N GLN A 103 -11.05 -6.43 37.47
CA GLN A 103 -11.29 -7.56 36.58
C GLN A 103 -10.13 -7.60 35.56
N PRO A 104 -9.53 -8.76 35.30
CA PRO A 104 -8.54 -8.89 34.23
C PRO A 104 -9.26 -8.79 32.88
N ARG A 105 -9.39 -7.57 32.36
CA ARG A 105 -9.72 -7.34 30.96
C ARG A 105 -8.57 -7.94 30.15
N MET A 106 -8.83 -9.05 29.45
CA MET A 106 -7.93 -9.57 28.41
C MET A 106 -7.58 -8.40 27.49
N GLN A 107 -6.34 -7.94 27.57
CA GLN A 107 -5.76 -7.06 26.57
C GLN A 107 -5.68 -7.88 25.29
N GLN A 108 -6.70 -7.77 24.45
CA GLN A 108 -6.58 -8.11 23.04
C GLN A 108 -5.50 -7.16 22.51
N GLN A 109 -4.27 -7.68 22.39
CA GLN A 109 -3.13 -6.98 21.80
C GLN A 109 -3.48 -6.72 20.34
N SER A 110 -4.20 -5.62 20.10
CA SER A 110 -4.30 -5.04 18.78
C SER A 110 -2.88 -4.65 18.39
N ALA A 111 -2.34 -5.38 17.42
CA ALA A 111 -1.02 -5.09 16.87
C ALA A 111 -0.94 -3.59 16.49
N PRO A 112 0.21 -2.92 16.65
CA PRO A 112 0.33 -1.49 16.39
C PRO A 112 -0.24 -1.16 15.00
N PRO A 113 -1.02 -0.10 14.81
CA PRO A 113 -1.84 0.09 13.62
C PRO A 113 -1.05 0.14 12.29
N ALA A 114 0.24 0.50 12.33
CA ALA A 114 1.16 0.41 11.20
C ALA A 114 1.46 -1.04 10.76
N SER A 115 1.45 -1.99 11.72
CA SER A 115 1.66 -3.40 11.44
C SER A 115 0.51 -4.00 10.61
N ARG A 116 -0.66 -3.36 10.55
CA ARG A 116 -1.78 -3.92 9.76
C ARG A 116 -1.49 -3.96 8.27
N PHE A 117 -0.74 -2.99 7.77
CA PHE A 117 -0.37 -2.86 6.35
C PHE A 117 1.03 -3.44 6.06
N LEU A 118 1.89 -3.47 7.08
CA LEU A 118 3.27 -3.95 6.99
C LEU A 118 3.47 -5.13 7.93
N GLN A 119 3.42 -6.34 7.39
CA GLN A 119 3.56 -7.58 8.15
C GLN A 119 4.89 -8.28 7.85
N PRO A 120 5.49 -9.00 8.82
CA PRO A 120 6.63 -9.86 8.53
C PRO A 120 6.29 -10.91 7.48
N VAL A 121 7.20 -11.15 6.52
CA VAL A 121 6.99 -12.11 5.42
C VAL A 121 6.54 -13.48 5.95
N HIS A 122 7.22 -14.03 6.98
CA HIS A 122 6.87 -15.34 7.53
C HIS A 122 5.45 -15.47 8.12
N LYS A 123 4.79 -14.36 8.45
CA LYS A 123 3.42 -14.37 8.99
C LYS A 123 2.35 -14.26 7.92
N CYS A 124 2.66 -13.61 6.80
CA CYS A 124 1.69 -13.26 5.77
C CYS A 124 2.00 -13.87 4.40
N ASP A 125 2.99 -14.76 4.30
CA ASP A 125 3.44 -15.38 3.04
C ASP A 125 2.29 -16.00 2.23
N MET A 126 1.51 -16.87 2.85
CA MET A 126 0.36 -17.52 2.21
C MET A 126 -0.72 -16.50 1.81
N SER A 127 -1.12 -15.63 2.74
CA SER A 127 -2.14 -14.60 2.48
C SER A 127 -1.73 -13.64 1.37
N LEU A 128 -0.44 -13.29 1.28
CA LEU A 128 0.09 -12.40 0.26
C LEU A 128 0.19 -13.11 -1.08
N THR A 129 0.56 -14.39 -1.10
CA THR A 129 0.56 -15.22 -2.32
C THR A 129 -0.85 -15.35 -2.89
N ASP A 130 -1.84 -15.66 -2.05
CA ASP A 130 -3.26 -15.74 -2.43
C ASP A 130 -3.77 -14.39 -2.95
N LEU A 131 -3.39 -13.29 -2.26
CA LEU A 131 -3.75 -11.94 -2.68
C LEU A 131 -3.15 -11.58 -4.04
N LEU A 132 -1.87 -11.89 -4.26
CA LEU A 132 -1.20 -11.69 -5.54
C LEU A 132 -1.87 -12.49 -6.66
N ASP A 133 -2.20 -13.76 -6.40
CA ASP A 133 -2.88 -14.61 -7.38
C ASP A 133 -4.28 -14.07 -7.73
N SER A 134 -5.00 -13.58 -6.72
CA SER A 134 -6.33 -12.97 -6.88
C SER A 134 -6.34 -11.61 -7.59
N LEU A 135 -5.18 -10.96 -7.80
CA LEU A 135 -5.14 -9.64 -8.46
C LEU A 135 -5.74 -9.71 -9.86
N GLN A 136 -6.62 -8.77 -10.17
CA GLN A 136 -7.25 -8.65 -11.48
C GLN A 136 -6.85 -7.32 -12.12
N ARG A 137 -7.03 -7.23 -13.44
CA ARG A 137 -6.93 -5.97 -14.17
C ARG A 137 -7.86 -4.90 -13.57
N ASP A 138 -7.47 -3.63 -13.68
CA ASP A 138 -8.32 -2.52 -13.27
C ASP A 138 -9.72 -2.65 -13.91
N PRO A 139 -10.81 -2.71 -13.12
CA PRO A 139 -12.14 -3.06 -13.62
C PRO A 139 -12.78 -1.96 -14.47
N TRP A 140 -12.12 -0.81 -14.63
CA TRP A 140 -12.66 0.33 -15.35
C TRP A 140 -12.46 0.16 -16.86
N PRO A 141 -13.55 0.19 -17.66
CA PRO A 141 -13.44 0.04 -19.10
C PRO A 141 -12.68 1.20 -19.72
N VAL A 142 -11.80 0.89 -20.68
CA VAL A 142 -11.05 1.87 -21.46
C VAL A 142 -11.76 2.07 -22.79
N SER A 143 -12.25 3.28 -23.06
CA SER A 143 -12.92 3.59 -24.33
C SER A 143 -11.94 3.55 -25.50
N GLN A 144 -12.46 3.24 -26.70
CA GLN A 144 -11.65 3.27 -27.92
C GLN A 144 -10.99 4.64 -28.11
N GLY A 145 -9.71 4.65 -28.47
CA GLY A 145 -8.96 5.89 -28.63
C GLY A 145 -8.44 6.51 -27.32
N LYS A 146 -8.66 5.85 -26.16
CA LYS A 146 -8.18 6.29 -24.86
C LYS A 146 -7.18 5.32 -24.24
N ARG A 147 -6.33 5.86 -23.37
CA ARG A 147 -5.42 5.14 -22.49
C ARG A 147 -6.15 4.80 -21.18
N PRO A 148 -5.73 3.74 -20.47
CA PRO A 148 -6.19 3.50 -19.11
C PRO A 148 -5.90 4.70 -18.21
N LEU A 149 -6.80 4.96 -17.25
CA LEU A 149 -6.59 6.00 -16.23
C LEU A 149 -5.65 5.44 -15.18
N ARG A 150 -4.46 6.03 -15.09
CA ARG A 150 -3.37 5.51 -14.27
C ARG A 150 -2.87 6.59 -13.32
N SER A 151 -3.00 6.32 -12.03
CA SER A 151 -2.69 7.26 -10.95
C SER A 151 -1.37 6.94 -10.24
N THR A 152 -0.30 6.74 -11.02
CA THR A 152 1.03 6.37 -10.51
C THR A 152 1.56 7.36 -9.47
N GLY A 153 1.39 8.66 -9.69
CA GLY A 153 1.91 9.67 -8.76
C GLY A 153 1.20 9.65 -7.40
N VAL A 154 -0.12 9.44 -7.39
CA VAL A 154 -0.87 9.27 -6.13
C VAL A 154 -0.50 7.97 -5.44
N ALA A 155 -0.31 6.88 -6.18
CA ALA A 155 0.13 5.61 -5.62
C ALA A 155 1.48 5.74 -4.91
N LEU A 156 2.42 6.46 -5.52
CA LEU A 156 3.73 6.73 -4.92
C LEU A 156 3.64 7.67 -3.72
N SER A 157 2.82 8.73 -3.79
CA SER A 157 2.57 9.66 -2.68
C SER A 157 2.01 8.92 -1.46
N ILE A 158 1.04 8.03 -1.67
CA ILE A 158 0.46 7.19 -0.60
C ILE A 158 1.49 6.20 -0.04
N ALA A 159 2.30 5.57 -0.90
CA ALA A 159 3.35 4.65 -0.47
C ALA A 159 4.38 5.35 0.43
N VAL A 160 4.82 6.55 0.04
CA VAL A 160 5.73 7.37 0.84
C VAL A 160 5.08 7.79 2.15
N GLY A 161 3.85 8.31 2.12
CA GLY A 161 3.13 8.73 3.33
C GLY A 161 2.87 7.58 4.31
N LEU A 162 2.57 6.38 3.81
CA LEU A 162 2.40 5.19 4.65
C LEU A 162 3.70 4.86 5.40
N LEU A 163 4.85 4.89 4.72
CA LEU A 163 6.15 4.61 5.32
C LEU A 163 6.59 5.71 6.27
N GLU A 164 6.37 6.98 5.93
CA GLU A 164 6.68 8.14 6.78
C GLU A 164 5.93 8.08 8.12
N CYS A 165 4.65 7.70 8.10
CA CYS A 165 3.84 7.57 9.30
C CYS A 165 4.10 6.28 10.10
N SER A 166 4.62 5.22 9.46
CA SER A 166 4.77 3.90 10.08
C SER A 166 6.19 3.63 10.59
N TYR A 167 7.20 3.90 9.77
CA TYR A 167 8.61 3.59 10.03
C TYR A 167 9.50 4.75 9.56
N PRO A 168 9.40 5.93 10.21
CA PRO A 168 10.28 7.06 9.88
C PRO A 168 11.74 6.69 10.14
N ASN A 169 12.66 7.24 9.33
CA ASN A 169 14.12 7.06 9.44
C ASN A 169 14.61 5.59 9.41
N THR A 170 13.83 4.70 8.77
CA THR A 170 14.16 3.28 8.60
C THR A 170 14.48 2.96 7.14
N GLY A 171 15.35 1.98 6.89
CA GLY A 171 15.61 1.47 5.56
C GLY A 171 14.40 0.78 4.95
N ALA A 172 13.79 1.43 3.95
CA ALA A 172 12.65 0.90 3.21
C ALA A 172 12.91 0.97 1.69
N ARG A 173 12.32 0.04 0.94
CA ARG A 173 12.37 0.00 -0.52
C ARG A 173 10.95 -0.03 -1.09
N ILE A 174 10.57 1.06 -1.76
CA ILE A 174 9.35 1.13 -2.56
C ILE A 174 9.67 0.58 -3.95
N MET A 175 9.03 -0.51 -4.34
CA MET A 175 9.20 -1.12 -5.65
C MET A 175 7.97 -0.81 -6.50
N LEU A 176 8.12 0.11 -7.45
CA LEU A 176 7.07 0.50 -8.37
C LEU A 176 7.14 -0.34 -9.65
N PHE A 177 6.05 -1.02 -9.96
CA PHE A 177 5.84 -1.77 -11.20
C PHE A 177 4.77 -1.03 -12.01
N THR A 178 5.11 -0.55 -13.21
CA THR A 178 4.21 0.24 -14.06
C THR A 178 4.37 -0.17 -15.52
N GLY A 179 3.28 -0.57 -16.18
CA GLY A 179 3.27 -0.88 -17.62
C GLY A 179 2.94 0.29 -18.57
N GLY A 180 3.25 1.54 -18.20
CA GLY A 180 2.74 2.72 -18.93
C GLY A 180 2.81 4.05 -18.18
N PRO A 181 2.46 5.17 -18.85
CA PRO A 181 2.58 6.51 -18.30
C PRO A 181 1.46 6.85 -17.31
N CYS A 182 1.74 7.74 -16.37
CA CYS A 182 0.73 8.33 -15.50
C CYS A 182 -0.22 9.23 -16.32
N THR A 183 -1.52 8.91 -16.34
CA THR A 183 -2.55 9.61 -17.13
C THR A 183 -3.58 10.32 -16.26
N GLN A 184 -3.50 10.18 -14.94
CA GLN A 184 -4.43 10.80 -13.99
C GLN A 184 -3.73 11.24 -12.70
N GLY A 185 -4.11 12.42 -12.21
CA GLY A 185 -3.68 12.93 -10.91
C GLY A 185 -2.31 13.61 -10.91
N PRO A 186 -1.78 13.93 -9.72
CA PRO A 186 -0.41 14.43 -9.55
C PRO A 186 0.61 13.56 -10.30
N GLY A 187 1.56 14.21 -10.97
CA GLY A 187 2.57 13.53 -11.76
C GLY A 187 2.08 13.00 -13.11
N MET A 188 0.97 13.52 -13.64
CA MET A 188 0.48 13.21 -14.99
C MET A 188 1.55 13.51 -16.05
N ILE A 189 1.78 12.53 -16.92
CA ILE A 189 2.78 12.58 -18.00
C ILE A 189 2.13 12.91 -19.35
N VAL A 190 0.94 12.36 -19.60
CA VAL A 190 0.17 12.54 -20.83
C VAL A 190 -1.33 12.41 -20.51
N GLY A 191 -2.19 13.03 -21.30
CA GLY A 191 -3.65 12.85 -21.18
C GLY A 191 -4.10 11.41 -21.51
N ASP A 192 -5.37 11.12 -21.25
CA ASP A 192 -5.98 9.83 -21.58
C ASP A 192 -6.22 9.66 -23.09
N GLU A 193 -6.41 10.73 -23.85
CA GLU A 193 -6.67 10.61 -25.29
C GLU A 193 -5.41 10.26 -26.09
N LEU A 194 -5.47 9.18 -26.89
CA LEU A 194 -4.35 8.71 -27.71
C LEU A 194 -3.92 9.71 -28.79
N LYS A 195 -4.79 10.68 -29.11
CA LYS A 195 -4.46 11.78 -30.03
C LYS A 195 -3.31 12.65 -29.52
N TYR A 196 -3.13 12.72 -28.19
CA TYR A 196 -1.99 13.39 -27.59
C TYR A 196 -0.83 12.40 -27.49
N THR A 197 0.24 12.69 -28.23
CA THR A 197 1.46 11.90 -28.20
C THR A 197 2.21 12.11 -26.90
N ILE A 198 2.94 11.07 -26.47
CA ILE A 198 3.87 11.20 -25.35
C ILE A 198 5.02 12.10 -25.83
N ARG A 199 5.50 12.99 -24.94
CA ARG A 199 6.59 13.93 -25.25
C ARG A 199 7.78 13.22 -25.93
N SER A 200 8.32 13.86 -26.96
CA SER A 200 9.58 13.48 -27.58
C SER A 200 10.68 14.45 -27.12
N HIS A 201 11.91 14.26 -27.61
CA HIS A 201 13.05 15.12 -27.26
C HIS A 201 13.08 16.48 -28.00
N HIS A 202 12.22 16.68 -29.02
CA HIS A 202 12.27 17.85 -29.89
C HIS A 202 11.56 19.07 -29.29
#